data_AF-R9BSC8-F1
#
_entry.id   AF-R9BSC8-F1
#
_cell.length_a   1.000
_cell.length_b   1.000
_cell.length_c   1.000
_cell.angle_alpha   90.00
_cell.angle_beta   90.00
_cell.angle_gamma   90.00
#
_symmetry.space_group_name_H-M   'P 1'
#
loop_
_entity.id
_entity.type
_entity.pdbx_description
1 polymer ?
#
loop_
_entity_poly.entity_id
_entity_poly.type
_entity_poly.pdbx_seq_one_letter_code
_entity_poly.pdbx_strand_id
1 'polypeptide(L)'
;MFKLIQKDLLVGLKIKSLKATIITFIFGLFLLTTFSYIFPTLLPMMITFIVVMNSFYYDSLNKSESFMASLSYKREDIVYSKYILTLIILFVSLIMIYVLYGINILSSARVMVLQDVSVSMATILLSFSIIIPIILKYGYKIGRIA
;
A
#
# COMPACT_ATOMS: atom_id res chain seq x y z
N MET A 1 -17.01 8.18 8.86
CA MET A 1 -16.15 7.74 7.73
C MET A 1 -14.94 8.65 7.47
N PHE A 2 -15.09 9.95 7.16
CA PHE A 2 -13.96 10.81 6.76
C PHE A 2 -12.78 10.85 7.76
N LYS A 3 -13.06 10.95 9.07
CA LYS A 3 -12.02 10.91 10.12
C LYS A 3 -11.25 9.58 10.17
N LEU A 4 -11.88 8.48 9.77
CA LEU A 4 -11.24 7.16 9.70
C LEU A 4 -10.26 7.09 8.52
N ILE A 5 -10.66 7.65 7.37
CA ILE A 5 -9.80 7.73 6.18
C ILE A 5 -8.57 8.59 6.48
N GLN A 6 -8.75 9.76 7.12
CA GLN A 6 -7.64 10.63 7.50
C GLN A 6 -6.67 9.92 8.47
N LYS A 7 -7.20 9.18 9.47
CA LYS A 7 -6.40 8.35 10.37
C LYS A 7 -5.62 7.30 9.59
N ASP A 8 -6.28 6.54 8.71
CA ASP A 8 -5.68 5.46 7.95
C ASP A 8 -4.59 5.96 7.00
N LEU A 9 -4.76 7.15 6.41
CA LEU A 9 -3.79 7.79 5.53
C LEU A 9 -2.55 8.28 6.29
N LEU A 10 -2.74 8.94 7.43
CA LEU A 10 -1.65 9.37 8.31
C LEU A 10 -0.85 8.18 8.85
N VAL A 11 -1.54 7.11 9.22
CA VAL A 11 -0.93 5.91 9.79
C VAL A 11 -0.25 5.06 8.71
N GLY A 12 -0.86 4.91 7.54
CA GLY A 12 -0.28 4.15 6.42
C GLY A 12 1.03 4.76 5.91
N LEU A 13 1.11 6.10 5.88
CA LEU A 13 2.32 6.84 5.49
C LEU A 13 3.35 6.98 6.62
N LYS A 14 3.06 6.48 7.83
CA LYS A 14 3.96 6.62 8.97
C LYS A 14 5.16 5.67 8.83
N ILE A 15 6.28 6.22 8.38
CA ILE A 15 7.55 5.49 8.25
C ILE A 15 8.14 5.23 9.65
N LYS A 16 8.39 3.95 9.94
CA LYS A 16 8.79 3.49 11.28
C LYS A 16 10.28 3.72 11.58
N SER A 17 11.14 3.68 10.57
CA SER A 17 12.59 3.90 10.73
C SER A 17 13.25 4.35 9.43
N LEU A 18 13.83 5.56 9.47
CA LEU A 18 14.59 6.16 8.36
C LEU A 18 15.61 5.17 7.78
N LYS A 19 16.31 4.42 8.66
CA LYS A 19 17.28 3.38 8.30
C LYS A 19 16.68 2.23 7.49
N ALA A 20 15.49 1.72 7.84
CA ALA A 20 14.86 0.64 7.08
C ALA A 20 14.41 1.13 5.70
N THR A 21 13.85 2.35 5.61
CA THR A 21 13.50 2.97 4.33
C THR A 21 14.71 3.14 3.41
N ILE A 22 15.84 3.60 3.95
CA ILE A 22 17.09 3.75 3.20
C ILE A 22 17.57 2.39 2.69
N ILE A 23 17.56 1.36 3.54
CA ILE A 23 17.97 0.00 3.16
C ILE A 23 17.04 -0.57 2.08
N THR A 24 15.71 -0.43 2.23
CA THR A 24 14.75 -0.87 1.20
C THR A 24 14.89 -0.10 -0.10
N PHE A 25 15.25 1.19 -0.03
CA PHE A 25 15.46 2.03 -1.21
C PHE A 25 16.74 1.63 -1.95
N ILE A 26 17.85 1.43 -1.23
CA ILE A 26 19.12 0.95 -1.80
C ILE A 26 18.95 -0.44 -2.42
N PHE A 27 18.26 -1.35 -1.72
CA PHE A 27 17.98 -2.69 -2.24
C PHE A 27 17.08 -2.64 -3.48
N GLY A 28 16.07 -1.77 -3.48
CA GLY A 28 15.22 -1.50 -4.65
C GLY A 28 16.01 -0.96 -5.84
N LEU A 29 16.95 -0.03 -5.62
CA LEU A 29 17.83 0.51 -6.66
C LEU A 29 18.78 -0.56 -7.23
N PHE A 30 19.28 -1.48 -6.41
CA PHE A 30 20.11 -2.58 -6.89
C PHE A 30 19.31 -3.54 -7.77
N LEU A 31 18.10 -3.91 -7.36
CA LEU A 31 17.22 -4.77 -8.14
C LEU A 31 16.75 -4.10 -9.44
N LEU A 32 16.59 -2.76 -9.46
CA LEU A 32 16.22 -1.98 -10.64
C LEU A 32 17.12 -2.24 -11.86
N THR A 33 18.40 -2.50 -11.62
CA THR A 33 19.37 -2.78 -12.69
C THR A 33 19.22 -4.18 -13.30
N THR A 34 18.69 -5.16 -12.57
CA THR A 34 18.60 -6.57 -12.99
C THR A 34 17.25 -6.93 -13.62
N PHE A 35 16.14 -6.31 -13.18
CA PHE A 35 14.79 -6.61 -13.69
C PHE A 35 14.09 -5.42 -14.36
N SER A 36 14.85 -4.55 -15.05
CA SER A 36 14.40 -3.23 -15.55
C SER A 36 13.07 -3.23 -16.30
N TYR A 37 12.72 -4.32 -17.01
CA TYR A 37 11.48 -4.45 -17.77
C TYR A 37 10.20 -4.61 -16.93
N ILE A 38 10.32 -5.11 -15.70
CA ILE A 38 9.17 -5.48 -14.85
C ILE A 38 8.88 -4.38 -13.81
N PHE A 39 9.86 -3.54 -13.47
CA PHE A 39 9.69 -2.48 -12.47
C PHE A 39 8.54 -1.50 -12.69
N PRO A 40 8.22 -1.06 -13.93
CA PRO A 40 7.07 -0.18 -14.16
C PRO A 40 5.75 -0.77 -13.65
N THR A 41 5.64 -2.11 -13.63
CA THR A 41 4.50 -2.83 -13.06
C THR A 41 4.63 -3.04 -11.55
N LEU A 42 5.80 -3.50 -11.10
CA LEU A 42 6.01 -3.96 -9.72
C LEU A 42 6.10 -2.82 -8.72
N LEU A 43 6.68 -1.67 -9.08
CA LEU A 43 6.87 -0.57 -8.13
C LEU A 43 5.55 0.02 -7.62
N PRO A 44 4.58 0.38 -8.48
CA PRO A 44 3.27 0.80 -8.00
C PRO A 44 2.65 -0.26 -7.09
N MET A 45 2.82 -1.54 -7.44
CA MET A 45 2.28 -2.66 -6.69
C MET A 45 2.84 -2.79 -5.27
N MET A 46 4.17 -2.75 -5.17
CA MET A 46 4.88 -2.87 -3.90
C MET A 46 4.58 -1.68 -2.99
N ILE A 47 4.61 -0.46 -3.53
CA ILE A 47 4.35 0.76 -2.75
C ILE A 47 2.97 0.70 -2.10
N THR A 48 1.93 0.42 -2.89
CA THR A 48 0.56 0.29 -2.36
C THR A 48 0.44 -0.82 -1.34
N PHE A 49 1.06 -1.98 -1.60
CA PHE A 49 0.95 -3.11 -0.70
C PHE A 49 1.58 -2.77 0.66
N ILE A 50 2.77 -2.19 0.65
CA ILE A 50 3.49 -1.79 1.86
C ILE A 50 2.69 -0.75 2.66
N VAL A 51 2.19 0.31 2.02
CA VAL A 51 1.49 1.40 2.73
C VAL A 51 0.16 0.91 3.31
N VAL A 52 -0.62 0.13 2.56
CA VAL A 52 -1.89 -0.42 3.05
C VAL A 52 -1.65 -1.42 4.18
N MET A 53 -0.67 -2.32 4.04
CA MET A 53 -0.31 -3.27 5.10
C MET A 53 0.24 -2.57 6.35
N ASN A 54 0.98 -1.48 6.20
CA ASN A 54 1.42 -0.65 7.33
C ASN A 54 0.22 -0.09 8.10
N SER A 55 -0.83 0.37 7.40
CA SER A 55 -2.07 0.81 8.05
C SER A 55 -2.66 -0.30 8.93
N PHE A 56 -2.71 -1.54 8.43
CA PHE A 56 -3.19 -2.68 9.22
C PHE A 56 -2.25 -3.03 10.38
N TYR A 57 -0.94 -2.95 10.17
CA TYR A 57 0.06 -3.24 11.19
C TYR A 57 -0.07 -2.29 12.40
N TYR A 58 -0.21 -0.98 12.18
CA TYR A 58 -0.38 -0.03 13.27
C TYR A 58 -1.73 -0.14 13.97
N ASP A 59 -2.79 -0.47 13.23
CA ASP A 59 -4.09 -0.79 13.83
C ASP A 59 -3.99 -1.99 14.79
N SER A 60 -3.20 -3.00 14.41
CA SER A 60 -2.91 -4.16 15.28
C SER A 60 -2.13 -3.78 16.54
N LEU A 61 -1.10 -2.94 16.40
CA LEU A 61 -0.25 -2.51 17.52
C LEU A 61 -1.02 -1.68 18.54
N ASN A 62 -1.87 -0.77 18.04
CA ASN A 62 -2.64 0.13 18.87
C ASN A 62 -3.95 -0.48 19.40
N LYS A 63 -4.25 -1.75 19.05
CA LYS A 63 -5.55 -2.39 19.31
C LYS A 63 -6.71 -1.48 18.88
N SER A 64 -6.57 -0.83 17.72
CA SER A 64 -7.52 0.18 17.28
C SER A 64 -8.92 -0.38 17.09
N GLU A 65 -9.08 -1.69 16.85
CA GLU A 65 -10.38 -2.35 16.78
C GLU A 65 -11.23 -2.15 18.04
N SER A 66 -10.66 -2.34 19.23
CA SER A 66 -11.41 -2.16 20.48
C SER A 66 -11.82 -0.71 20.70
N PHE A 67 -11.00 0.23 20.23
CA PHE A 67 -11.30 1.66 20.27
C PHE A 67 -12.34 2.07 19.22
N MET A 68 -12.25 1.52 18.01
CA MET A 68 -13.23 1.77 16.94
C MET A 68 -14.58 1.12 17.26
N ALA A 69 -14.59 0.01 18.02
CA ALA A 69 -15.79 -0.65 18.51
C ALA A 69 -16.46 0.09 19.67
N SER A 70 -15.72 0.87 20.47
CA SER A 70 -16.30 1.75 21.49
C SER A 70 -16.83 3.06 20.91
N LEU A 71 -16.40 3.43 19.70
CA LEU A 71 -16.98 4.51 18.93
C LEU A 71 -18.26 4.04 18.21
N SER A 72 -19.20 4.95 18.01
CA SER A 72 -20.50 4.71 17.34
C SER A 72 -20.37 4.56 15.82
N TYR A 73 -19.30 3.94 15.32
CA TYR A 73 -19.10 3.68 13.90
C TYR A 73 -19.64 2.29 13.53
N LYS A 74 -20.30 2.19 12.38
CA LYS A 74 -20.71 0.91 11.82
C LYS A 74 -19.48 0.12 11.34
N ARG A 75 -19.53 -1.22 11.41
CA ARG A 75 -18.43 -2.07 10.90
C ARG A 75 -18.20 -1.88 9.39
N GLU A 76 -19.28 -1.63 8.64
CA GLU A 76 -19.25 -1.30 7.22
C GLU A 76 -18.37 -0.08 6.93
N ASP A 77 -18.49 0.98 7.75
CA ASP A 77 -17.71 2.20 7.60
C ASP A 77 -16.20 1.98 7.73
N ILE A 78 -15.80 1.01 8.56
CA ILE A 78 -14.40 0.63 8.78
C ILE A 78 -13.86 -0.09 7.54
N VAL A 79 -14.64 -1.03 7.00
CA VAL A 79 -14.31 -1.77 5.77
C VAL A 79 -14.16 -0.80 4.59
N TYR A 80 -15.13 0.09 4.41
CA TYR A 80 -15.10 1.08 3.33
C TYR A 80 -13.91 2.05 3.45
N SER A 81 -13.54 2.46 4.67
CA SER A 81 -12.34 3.29 4.90
C SER A 81 -11.09 2.63 4.32
N LYS A 82 -10.91 1.31 4.52
CA LYS A 82 -9.76 0.58 4.00
C LYS A 82 -9.76 0.44 2.48
N TYR A 83 -10.92 0.20 1.86
CA TYR A 83 -11.00 0.17 0.39
C TYR A 83 -10.69 1.53 -0.24
N ILE A 84 -11.22 2.61 0.35
CA ILE A 84 -10.93 3.98 -0.11
C ILE A 84 -9.44 4.30 0.04
N LEU A 85 -8.83 3.92 1.16
CA LEU A 85 -7.39 4.06 1.37
C LEU A 85 -6.59 3.35 0.25
N THR A 86 -6.90 2.08 -0.03
CA THR A 86 -6.22 1.30 -1.08
C THR A 86 -6.34 1.98 -2.45
N LEU A 87 -7.52 2.48 -2.81
CA LEU A 87 -7.73 3.20 -4.07
C LEU A 87 -6.91 4.48 -4.16
N ILE A 88 -6.91 5.30 -3.10
CA ILE A 88 -6.15 6.56 -3.08
C ILE A 88 -4.65 6.27 -3.24
N ILE A 89 -4.11 5.34 -2.47
CA ILE A 89 -2.68 5.01 -2.52
C ILE A 89 -2.31 4.43 -3.89
N LEU A 90 -3.19 3.64 -4.51
CA LEU A 90 -2.99 3.08 -5.84
C LEU A 90 -2.89 4.16 -6.91
N PHE A 91 -3.82 5.12 -6.91
CA PHE A 91 -3.73 6.24 -7.87
C PHE A 91 -2.48 7.08 -7.63
N VAL A 92 -2.14 7.37 -6.38
CA VAL A 92 -0.94 8.13 -6.03
C VAL A 92 0.34 7.39 -6.45
N SER A 93 0.43 6.08 -6.23
CA SER A 93 1.60 5.30 -6.61
C SER A 93 1.77 5.22 -8.13
N LEU A 94 0.68 5.05 -8.87
CA LEU A 94 0.71 5.05 -10.34
C LEU A 94 1.20 6.39 -10.89
N ILE A 95 0.64 7.51 -10.40
CA ILE A 95 1.06 8.87 -10.82
C ILE A 95 2.53 9.10 -10.45
N MET A 96 2.94 8.75 -9.24
CA MET A 96 4.32 8.92 -8.79
C MET A 96 5.29 8.15 -9.68
N ILE A 97 5.01 6.89 -9.98
CA ILE A 97 5.88 6.06 -10.82
C ILE A 97 5.89 6.55 -12.27
N TYR A 98 4.74 6.96 -12.81
CA TYR A 98 4.67 7.56 -14.15
C TYR A 98 5.58 8.80 -14.27
N VAL A 99 5.53 9.70 -13.28
CA VAL A 99 6.39 10.90 -13.24
C VAL A 99 7.87 10.52 -13.10
N LEU A 100 8.21 9.56 -12.25
CA LEU A 100 9.61 9.15 -12.04
C LEU A 100 10.24 8.53 -13.30
N TYR A 101 9.47 7.75 -14.08
CA TYR A 101 9.92 7.25 -15.37
C TYR A 101 9.92 8.34 -16.45
N GLY A 102 8.97 9.28 -16.42
CA GLY A 102 8.91 10.40 -17.36
C GLY A 102 10.11 11.35 -17.25
N ILE A 103 10.67 11.53 -16.05
CA ILE A 103 11.86 12.38 -15.81
C ILE A 103 13.17 11.58 -15.96
N ASN A 104 13.12 10.29 -16.33
CA ASN A 104 14.28 9.39 -16.41
C ASN A 104 15.10 9.28 -15.12
N ILE A 105 14.49 9.53 -13.95
CA ILE A 105 15.16 9.36 -12.64
C ILE A 105 15.42 7.86 -12.41
N LEU A 106 14.47 7.03 -12.81
CA LEU A 106 14.62 5.57 -12.87
C LEU A 106 15.17 5.22 -14.25
N SER A 107 16.49 5.02 -14.34
CA SER A 107 17.18 4.54 -15.55
C SER A 107 16.76 3.10 -15.87
N SER A 108 15.58 2.92 -16.45
CA SER A 108 15.12 1.64 -17.02
C SER A 108 15.27 1.64 -18.53
N ALA A 109 15.35 0.43 -19.10
CA ALA A 109 15.32 0.23 -20.55
C ALA A 109 13.95 0.55 -21.18
N ARG A 110 12.91 0.78 -20.37
CA ARG A 110 11.51 0.87 -20.80
C ARG A 110 10.71 1.87 -19.98
N VAL A 111 9.93 2.70 -20.67
CA VAL A 111 8.96 3.63 -20.09
C VAL A 111 7.66 2.89 -19.72
N MET A 112 6.96 3.37 -18.69
CA MET A 112 5.67 2.83 -18.26
C MET A 112 4.61 2.94 -19.37
N VAL A 113 3.99 1.81 -19.73
CA VAL A 113 2.95 1.70 -20.76
C VAL A 113 1.58 1.45 -20.10
N LEU A 114 0.49 1.72 -20.82
CA LEU A 114 -0.88 1.45 -20.35
C LEU A 114 -1.09 0.02 -19.84
N GLN A 115 -0.45 -0.97 -20.47
CA GLN A 115 -0.49 -2.37 -20.02
C GLN A 115 0.00 -2.50 -18.57
N ASP A 116 1.06 -1.78 -18.21
CA ASP A 116 1.64 -1.87 -16.88
C ASP A 116 0.70 -1.28 -15.81
N VAL A 117 0.00 -0.20 -16.15
CA VAL A 117 -1.06 0.39 -15.34
C VAL A 117 -2.20 -0.61 -15.15
N SER A 118 -2.71 -1.22 -16.24
CA SER A 118 -3.83 -2.16 -16.15
C SER A 118 -3.52 -3.39 -15.30
N VAL A 119 -2.31 -3.95 -15.44
CA VAL A 119 -1.89 -5.14 -14.69
C VAL A 119 -1.76 -4.80 -13.21
N SER A 120 -1.09 -3.71 -12.86
CA SER A 120 -0.93 -3.28 -11.46
C SER A 120 -2.25 -2.92 -10.79
N MET A 121 -3.19 -2.29 -11.50
CA MET A 121 -4.54 -2.05 -10.98
C MET A 121 -5.29 -3.36 -10.72
N ALA A 122 -5.30 -4.28 -11.69
CA ALA A 122 -6.04 -5.53 -11.58
C ALA A 122 -5.52 -6.41 -10.42
N THR A 123 -4.20 -6.57 -10.29
CA THR A 123 -3.60 -7.40 -9.25
C THR A 123 -3.87 -6.86 -7.84
N ILE A 124 -3.86 -5.54 -7.66
CA ILE A 124 -4.09 -4.92 -6.35
C ILE A 124 -5.54 -5.00 -5.95
N LEU A 125 -6.46 -4.71 -6.88
CA LEU A 125 -7.87 -4.82 -6.59
C LEU A 125 -8.25 -6.26 -6.24
N LEU A 126 -7.72 -7.25 -6.99
CA LEU A 126 -7.93 -8.66 -6.68
C LEU A 126 -7.33 -9.04 -5.32
N SER A 127 -6.09 -8.67 -5.03
CA SER A 127 -5.45 -9.04 -3.77
C SER A 127 -6.14 -8.40 -2.55
N PHE A 128 -6.45 -7.11 -2.58
CA PHE A 128 -7.13 -6.45 -1.46
C PHE A 128 -8.62 -6.78 -1.35
N SER A 129 -9.26 -7.25 -2.43
CA SER A 129 -10.61 -7.83 -2.32
C SER A 129 -10.66 -9.04 -1.40
N ILE A 130 -9.56 -9.81 -1.32
CA ILE A 130 -9.43 -11.02 -0.50
C ILE A 130 -8.79 -10.69 0.86
N ILE A 131 -7.72 -9.88 0.87
CA ILE A 131 -6.94 -9.62 2.09
C ILE A 131 -7.74 -8.83 3.14
N ILE A 132 -8.45 -7.78 2.74
CA ILE A 132 -9.22 -6.93 3.67
C ILE A 132 -10.26 -7.72 4.47
N PRO A 133 -11.16 -8.52 3.83
CA PRO A 133 -12.13 -9.29 4.60
C PRO A 133 -11.47 -10.39 5.45
N ILE A 134 -10.38 -10.99 5.01
CA ILE A 134 -9.64 -11.99 5.81
C ILE A 134 -9.08 -11.33 7.09
N ILE A 135 -8.40 -10.19 6.97
CA ILE A 135 -7.80 -9.49 8.13
C ILE A 135 -8.89 -9.08 9.12
N LEU A 136 -10.00 -8.52 8.65
CA LEU A 136 -11.09 -8.05 9.52
C LEU A 136 -11.89 -9.21 10.14
N LYS A 137 -12.02 -10.36 9.46
CA LYS A 137 -12.77 -11.52 9.96
C LYS A 137 -11.98 -12.33 10.99
N TYR A 138 -10.69 -12.59 10.72
CA TYR A 138 -9.85 -13.40 11.60
C TYR A 138 -9.05 -12.58 12.62
N GLY A 139 -9.22 -11.26 12.59
CA GLY A 139 -8.49 -10.31 13.42
C GLY A 139 -7.03 -10.15 12.98
N TYR A 140 -6.43 -9.06 13.43
CA TYR A 140 -5.07 -8.65 13.07
C TYR A 140 -3.94 -9.61 13.52
N LYS A 141 -4.27 -10.76 14.12
CA LYS A 141 -3.30 -11.74 14.64
C LYS A 141 -2.57 -12.52 13.55
N ILE A 142 -3.11 -12.61 12.33
CA ILE A 142 -2.49 -13.36 11.21
C ILE A 142 -1.32 -12.59 10.57
N GLY A 143 -1.22 -11.27 10.77
CA GLY A 143 -0.15 -10.42 10.23
C GLY A 143 1.14 -10.39 11.06
N ARG A 144 1.26 -11.21 12.12
CA ARG A 144 2.53 -11.39 12.83
C ARG A 144 3.43 -12.30 12.01
N ILE A 145 4.28 -11.69 11.18
CA ILE A 145 5.56 -12.33 10.84
C ILE A 145 6.36 -12.27 12.15
N ALA A 146 6.40 -13.40 12.86
CA ALA A 146 7.26 -13.63 14.02
C ALA A 146 8.71 -13.83 13.55
#